data_AF-A0A8T0G8C3-F1
#
_entry.id   AF-A0A8T0G8C3-F1
#
_cell.length_a   1.000
_cell.length_b   1.000
_cell.length_c   1.000
_cell.angle_alpha   90.00
_cell.angle_beta   90.00
_cell.angle_gamma   90.00
#
_symmetry.space_group_name_H-M   'P 1'
#
loop_
_entity.id
_entity.type
_entity.pdbx_description
1 polymer ?
#
loop_
_entity_poly.entity_id
_entity_poly.type
_entity_poly.pdbx_seq_one_letter_code
_entity_poly.pdbx_strand_id
1 'polypeptide(L)'
;MESSISERKRKVTSLILVAAILLSSWAFTGVHGDAAPIVVCDTTGCTIGNAYAYWPDRIPCHAASVVYPKTEEEIIQAVAHAVKHNLKIKAGSRHSHSMTKLVCPGGDNGIFLSTSNYASIISIDKEAGTVTVQAGTQLQDLIDALAESGLALTHVPYWSGLSVAGLLSTGAHGSSLFDRGGAVHEYVTEMTLVVPAPASENYARVVTLREGDEDLKAARVSLGVLGVISTITLQVKPLFKRSVELVMEDDDDLEERIEAYSKEYEFGDVRWVPSLHKVIYRLEKRVPLSTPGNGVNTRFHGSPLSSIKAARAQEDHAETTKQREAKCSLATSRLNAYLPSGAGYLNNATTFTGFPVIGLQSDISTSIGCSSTSAENRGLYCDWDIRVKGRRNYFETSAYVPVRSCPSLIKDVKALRKEVPGGLCNVDLYDGGFLFRFVKQSDRAYLGNAPHEDMAEVNFDYYRGYDATTPKLDEDLVSELEQMILYKYGGKPHWGKNRNVAFEGVATKYPEMEKFLEVKVKHDPHGLFSSEWSDTMLGINQKGAPGATKVGAYCALEGLCVCSRDEHCAPEQNYFCRPGRVFSSARVCRHEVTESAQSL
;
A
#
# COMPACT_ATOMS: atom_id res chain seq x y z
N MET A 1 60.15 49.47 -21.95
CA MET A 1 60.29 48.82 -20.62
C MET A 1 58.96 48.91 -19.89
N GLU A 2 57.91 48.36 -20.50
CA GLU A 2 56.50 48.43 -20.04
C GLU A 2 55.72 47.18 -20.51
N SER A 3 56.37 46.02 -20.47
CA SER A 3 55.69 44.74 -20.73
C SER A 3 55.92 43.67 -19.65
N SER A 4 56.65 43.96 -18.56
CA SER A 4 56.96 42.97 -17.52
C SER A 4 56.21 43.13 -16.19
N ILE A 5 55.24 44.05 -16.09
CA ILE A 5 54.48 44.30 -14.86
C ILE A 5 53.04 43.74 -14.90
N SER A 6 52.55 43.31 -16.07
CA SER A 6 51.22 42.67 -16.22
C SER A 6 51.22 41.16 -15.94
N GLU A 7 52.36 40.48 -16.10
CA GLU A 7 52.44 39.01 -15.97
C GLU A 7 52.66 38.51 -14.53
N ARG A 8 53.10 39.37 -13.60
CA ARG A 8 53.33 38.99 -12.19
C ARG A 8 52.09 39.07 -11.29
N LYS A 9 51.00 39.72 -11.72
CA LYS A 9 49.72 39.72 -10.97
C LYS A 9 48.75 38.60 -11.38
N ARG A 10 49.02 37.85 -12.45
CA ARG A 10 48.21 36.67 -12.85
C ARG A 10 48.73 35.33 -12.31
N LYS A 11 49.94 35.27 -11.74
CA LYS A 11 50.51 34.02 -11.18
C LYS A 11 50.43 33.87 -9.66
N VAL A 12 49.98 34.89 -8.93
CA VAL A 12 49.87 34.82 -7.44
C VAL A 12 48.44 34.55 -6.97
N THR A 13 47.42 34.81 -7.79
CA THR A 13 46.01 34.47 -7.44
C THR A 13 45.60 33.05 -7.83
N SER A 14 46.43 32.32 -8.59
CA SER A 14 46.18 30.91 -8.96
C SER A 14 46.91 29.88 -8.08
N LEU A 15 47.66 30.31 -7.06
CA LEU A 15 48.37 29.40 -6.15
C LEU A 15 47.79 29.32 -4.73
N ILE A 16 46.74 30.10 -4.41
CA ILE A 16 46.00 29.96 -3.15
C ILE A 16 44.70 29.13 -3.34
N LEU A 17 44.31 28.82 -4.58
CA LEU A 17 43.11 28.02 -4.87
C LEU A 17 43.39 26.53 -5.19
N VAL A 18 44.64 26.07 -5.10
CA VAL A 18 45.03 24.68 -5.46
C VAL A 18 45.57 23.88 -4.25
N ALA A 19 45.72 24.51 -3.07
CA ALA A 19 46.23 23.83 -1.86
C ALA A 19 45.18 23.59 -0.77
N ALA A 20 43.89 23.82 -1.04
CA ALA A 20 42.77 23.54 -0.11
C ALA A 20 41.79 22.48 -0.65
N ILE A 21 42.23 21.64 -1.60
CA ILE A 21 41.43 20.52 -2.15
C ILE A 21 42.31 19.26 -2.15
N LEU A 22 42.86 18.85 -1.00
CA LEU A 22 43.59 17.57 -0.91
C LEU A 22 43.51 16.91 0.49
N LEU A 23 42.44 17.15 1.26
CA LEU A 23 42.14 16.36 2.46
C LEU A 23 40.66 16.01 2.49
N SER A 24 40.38 14.72 2.62
CA SER A 24 39.07 14.03 2.70
C SER A 24 38.33 13.70 1.39
N SER A 25 39.01 13.03 0.46
CA SER A 25 38.34 12.12 -0.49
C SER A 25 38.56 10.65 -0.09
N TRP A 26 38.13 10.31 1.13
CA TRP A 26 37.53 9.00 1.38
C TRP A 26 36.02 9.18 1.25
N ALA A 27 35.58 9.56 0.05
CA ALA A 27 34.17 9.50 -0.29
C ALA A 27 33.91 8.03 -0.65
N PHE A 28 33.14 7.37 0.21
CA PHE A 28 32.50 6.09 -0.06
C PHE A 28 32.12 6.02 -1.54
N THR A 29 32.54 4.94 -2.21
CA THR A 29 31.91 4.48 -3.45
C THR A 29 30.49 4.05 -3.12
N GLY A 30 29.62 5.04 -2.92
CA GLY A 30 28.19 4.85 -2.74
C GLY A 30 27.64 4.33 -4.05
N VAL A 31 27.08 3.13 -4.02
CA VAL A 31 26.23 2.61 -5.09
C VAL A 31 24.97 3.46 -5.10
N HIS A 32 24.91 4.44 -6.02
CA HIS A 32 23.79 5.36 -6.16
C HIS A 32 22.74 4.76 -7.11
N GLY A 33 21.61 4.31 -6.56
CA GLY A 33 20.45 3.89 -7.36
C GLY A 33 19.42 3.03 -6.63
N ASP A 34 19.79 2.33 -5.55
CA ASP A 34 18.87 1.40 -4.90
C ASP A 34 18.01 2.10 -3.84
N ALA A 35 16.72 1.76 -3.78
CA ALA A 35 15.87 2.09 -2.63
C ALA A 35 16.57 1.66 -1.35
N ALA A 36 16.48 2.46 -0.27
CA ALA A 36 17.18 2.12 0.96
C ALA A 36 16.73 0.74 1.49
N PRO A 37 17.67 -0.06 2.03
CA PRO A 37 17.37 -1.40 2.46
C PRO A 37 16.36 -1.37 3.59
N ILE A 38 15.32 -2.19 3.46
CA ILE A 38 14.24 -2.30 4.46
C ILE A 38 14.72 -2.97 5.73
N VAL A 39 15.77 -3.76 5.62
CA VAL A 39 16.45 -4.41 6.72
C VAL A 39 17.82 -3.78 6.88
N VAL A 40 18.08 -3.21 8.07
CA VAL A 40 19.39 -2.67 8.45
C VAL A 40 19.84 -3.41 9.70
N CYS A 41 20.98 -4.10 9.63
CA CYS A 41 21.55 -4.84 10.76
C CYS A 41 22.85 -4.22 11.25
N ASP A 42 23.06 -4.29 12.56
CA ASP A 42 24.30 -3.93 13.25
C ASP A 42 24.72 -5.04 14.22
N THR A 43 25.65 -4.74 15.14
CA THR A 43 26.16 -5.73 16.12
C THR A 43 25.13 -6.14 17.18
N THR A 44 24.03 -5.41 17.32
CA THR A 44 22.99 -5.59 18.35
C THR A 44 21.71 -6.24 17.83
N GLY A 45 21.52 -6.26 16.51
CA GLY A 45 20.38 -6.89 15.86
C GLY A 45 20.05 -6.23 14.52
N CYS A 46 18.81 -6.41 14.08
CA CYS A 46 18.30 -5.88 12.83
C CYS A 46 17.05 -5.03 13.06
N THR A 47 16.97 -3.92 12.33
CA THR A 47 15.81 -3.05 12.24
C THR A 47 15.11 -3.28 10.92
N ILE A 48 13.81 -3.53 10.96
CA ILE A 48 12.93 -3.79 9.82
C ILE A 48 11.96 -2.60 9.67
N GLY A 49 12.06 -1.94 8.52
CA GLY A 49 11.15 -0.89 8.09
C GLY A 49 10.13 -1.37 7.06
N ASN A 50 9.54 -0.42 6.36
CA ASN A 50 8.72 -0.62 5.17
C ASN A 50 9.12 0.40 4.09
N ALA A 51 8.50 0.33 2.92
CA ALA A 51 8.72 1.30 1.85
C ALA A 51 8.33 2.74 2.20
N TYR A 52 7.66 2.97 3.34
CA TYR A 52 7.15 4.27 3.80
C TYR A 52 7.94 4.85 4.98
N ALA A 53 9.13 4.31 5.24
CA ALA A 53 10.10 4.63 6.30
C ALA A 53 9.65 4.22 7.71
N TYR A 54 8.36 4.27 8.00
CA TYR A 54 7.79 4.00 9.31
C TYR A 54 6.50 3.21 9.23
N TRP A 55 6.27 2.44 10.28
CA TRP A 55 4.98 1.83 10.56
C TRP A 55 3.95 2.87 11.06
N PRO A 56 2.64 2.56 11.09
CA PRO A 56 1.60 3.46 11.56
C PRO A 56 1.85 4.02 12.95
N ASP A 57 2.50 3.27 13.84
CA ASP A 57 2.85 3.71 15.20
C ASP A 57 4.25 4.34 15.32
N ARG A 58 4.94 4.59 14.19
CA ARG A 58 6.31 5.15 14.10
C ARG A 58 7.40 4.33 14.78
N ILE A 59 7.08 3.16 15.32
CA ILE A 59 8.04 2.32 16.05
C ILE A 59 8.56 1.26 15.09
N PRO A 60 9.88 1.17 14.82
CA PRO A 60 10.44 0.15 13.96
C PRO A 60 10.18 -1.27 14.49
N CYS A 61 10.37 -2.26 13.63
CA CYS A 61 10.34 -3.66 14.05
C CYS A 61 11.76 -4.17 14.23
N HIS A 62 11.98 -5.00 15.24
CA HIS A 62 13.29 -5.56 15.53
C HIS A 62 13.31 -7.07 15.29
N ALA A 63 14.49 -7.58 14.96
CA ALA A 63 14.80 -8.99 14.84
C ALA A 63 16.25 -9.23 15.28
N ALA A 64 16.54 -10.38 15.87
CA ALA A 64 17.89 -10.75 16.27
C ALA A 64 18.76 -11.06 15.05
N SER A 65 18.15 -11.61 14.00
CA SER A 65 18.87 -11.99 12.79
C SER A 65 17.97 -11.98 11.56
N VAL A 66 18.61 -11.96 10.40
CA VAL A 66 17.94 -12.06 9.09
C VAL A 66 18.58 -13.17 8.28
N VAL A 67 17.76 -13.96 7.59
CA VAL A 67 18.19 -14.98 6.65
C VAL A 67 17.71 -14.67 5.23
N TYR A 68 18.52 -15.03 4.23
CA TYR A 68 18.29 -14.76 2.82
C TYR A 68 18.37 -16.05 2.00
N PRO A 69 17.39 -16.96 2.17
CA PRO A 69 17.41 -18.26 1.52
C PRO A 69 17.45 -18.14 -0.01
N LYS A 70 18.18 -19.05 -0.64
CA LYS A 70 18.30 -19.25 -2.10
C LYS A 70 17.62 -20.53 -2.56
N THR A 71 17.32 -21.45 -1.64
CA THR A 71 16.70 -22.74 -1.92
C THR A 71 15.57 -23.02 -0.92
N GLU A 72 14.66 -23.93 -1.27
CA GLU A 72 13.59 -24.36 -0.35
C GLU A 72 14.17 -25.04 0.90
N GLU A 73 15.26 -25.79 0.75
CA GLU A 73 15.97 -26.43 1.86
C GLU A 73 16.48 -25.40 2.88
N GLU A 74 16.98 -24.24 2.43
CA GLU A 74 17.39 -23.15 3.34
C GLU A 74 16.20 -22.53 4.08
N ILE A 75 14.99 -22.51 3.47
CA ILE A 75 13.75 -22.11 4.15
C ILE A 75 13.39 -23.14 5.23
N ILE A 76 13.44 -24.43 4.89
CA ILE A 76 13.18 -25.54 5.82
C ILE A 76 14.13 -25.45 7.02
N GLN A 77 15.43 -25.24 6.78
CA GLN A 77 16.43 -25.10 7.84
C GLN A 77 16.18 -23.88 8.74
N ALA A 78 15.79 -22.74 8.17
CA ALA A 78 15.45 -21.55 8.93
C ALA A 78 14.22 -21.78 9.84
N VAL A 79 13.17 -22.41 9.31
CA VAL A 79 11.97 -22.74 10.08
C VAL A 79 12.30 -23.80 11.15
N ALA A 80 13.04 -24.85 10.81
CA ALA A 80 13.47 -25.88 11.75
C ALA A 80 14.30 -25.30 12.90
N HIS A 81 15.21 -24.36 12.60
CA HIS A 81 15.97 -23.63 13.61
C HIS A 81 15.04 -22.82 14.54
N ALA A 82 14.10 -22.06 13.96
CA ALA A 82 13.14 -21.28 14.74
C ALA A 82 12.30 -22.18 15.67
N VAL A 83 11.82 -23.32 15.17
CA VAL A 83 11.02 -24.29 15.93
C VAL A 83 11.85 -24.90 17.06
N LYS A 84 13.07 -25.37 16.76
CA LYS A 84 13.96 -26.00 17.75
C LYS A 84 14.31 -25.07 18.92
N HIS A 85 14.42 -23.76 18.65
CA HIS A 85 14.80 -22.75 19.63
C HIS A 85 13.62 -21.92 20.16
N ASN A 86 12.39 -22.24 19.74
CA ASN A 86 11.17 -21.51 20.07
C ASN A 86 11.29 -19.99 19.76
N LEU A 87 11.83 -19.67 18.60
CA LEU A 87 12.01 -18.30 18.11
C LEU A 87 10.87 -17.92 17.17
N LYS A 88 10.38 -16.68 17.28
CA LYS A 88 9.46 -16.14 16.29
C LYS A 88 10.14 -15.99 14.94
N ILE A 89 9.42 -16.19 13.85
CA ILE A 89 9.93 -16.03 12.49
C ILE A 89 8.88 -15.38 11.60
N LYS A 90 9.28 -14.40 10.79
CA LYS A 90 8.40 -13.76 9.79
C LYS A 90 9.08 -13.64 8.45
N ALA A 91 8.35 -13.98 7.40
CA ALA A 91 8.80 -13.80 6.03
C ALA A 91 8.37 -12.43 5.50
N GLY A 92 9.25 -11.79 4.74
CA GLY A 92 8.98 -10.51 4.09
C GLY A 92 9.62 -10.40 2.72
N SER A 93 9.07 -9.51 1.89
CA SER A 93 9.57 -9.23 0.55
C SER A 93 10.66 -8.16 0.56
N ARG A 94 11.35 -8.01 -0.58
CA ARG A 94 12.38 -6.98 -0.80
C ARG A 94 11.90 -5.56 -0.44
N HIS A 95 10.67 -5.22 -0.78
CA HIS A 95 10.13 -3.87 -0.68
C HIS A 95 9.14 -3.66 0.47
N SER A 96 8.74 -4.72 1.19
CA SER A 96 7.79 -4.65 2.33
C SER A 96 6.79 -3.50 2.21
N HIS A 97 6.07 -3.45 1.09
CA HIS A 97 5.22 -2.32 0.70
C HIS A 97 3.86 -2.34 1.41
N SER A 98 3.80 -3.04 2.54
CA SER A 98 2.67 -3.01 3.46
C SER A 98 2.90 -1.90 4.48
N MET A 99 1.87 -1.12 4.74
CA MET A 99 1.85 -0.18 5.85
C MET A 99 1.69 -0.93 7.18
N THR A 100 1.12 -2.13 7.19
CA THR A 100 0.88 -2.87 8.45
C THR A 100 2.08 -3.69 8.91
N LYS A 101 2.17 -3.92 10.23
CA LYS A 101 3.26 -4.65 10.91
C LYS A 101 3.21 -6.18 10.74
N LEU A 102 2.63 -6.68 9.64
CA LEU A 102 2.49 -8.11 9.36
C LEU A 102 3.82 -8.87 9.32
N VAL A 103 4.89 -8.19 8.88
CA VAL A 103 6.23 -8.76 8.73
C VAL A 103 7.07 -8.71 10.02
N CYS A 104 6.54 -8.11 11.08
CA CYS A 104 7.27 -7.94 12.33
C CYS A 104 7.19 -9.24 13.14
N PRO A 105 8.33 -9.89 13.46
CA PRO A 105 8.33 -11.17 14.17
C PRO A 105 7.86 -11.07 15.62
N GLY A 106 7.91 -9.88 16.22
CA GLY A 106 7.50 -9.64 17.61
C GLY A 106 8.64 -9.91 18.60
N GLY A 107 8.88 -8.95 19.49
CA GLY A 107 10.05 -8.94 20.37
C GLY A 107 11.38 -8.75 19.63
N ASP A 108 12.49 -8.78 20.36
CA ASP A 108 13.83 -8.51 19.81
C ASP A 108 14.57 -9.78 19.36
N ASN A 109 14.10 -10.97 19.77
CA ASN A 109 14.79 -12.25 19.55
C ASN A 109 14.35 -12.99 18.28
N GLY A 110 13.40 -12.44 17.51
CA GLY A 110 12.84 -13.10 16.33
C GLY A 110 13.77 -13.14 15.13
N ILE A 111 13.41 -13.96 14.13
CA ILE A 111 14.11 -14.10 12.85
C ILE A 111 13.27 -13.44 11.75
N PHE A 112 13.92 -12.64 10.92
CA PHE A 112 13.32 -12.19 9.66
C PHE A 112 13.83 -13.03 8.50
N LEU A 113 12.93 -13.57 7.68
CA LEU A 113 13.27 -14.32 6.47
C LEU A 113 12.95 -13.46 5.25
N SER A 114 13.99 -13.01 4.55
CA SER A 114 13.83 -12.26 3.31
C SER A 114 13.69 -13.23 2.13
N THR A 115 12.58 -13.15 1.40
CA THR A 115 12.39 -13.94 0.18
C THR A 115 13.14 -13.36 -1.04
N SER A 116 13.94 -12.30 -0.87
CA SER A 116 14.56 -11.56 -1.98
C SER A 116 15.46 -12.41 -2.87
N ASN A 117 16.07 -13.47 -2.33
CA ASN A 117 16.98 -14.36 -3.06
C ASN A 117 16.31 -15.69 -3.47
N TYR A 118 15.02 -15.87 -3.17
CA TYR A 118 14.21 -17.02 -3.54
C TYR A 118 13.07 -16.56 -4.48
N ALA A 119 13.47 -16.15 -5.68
CA ALA A 119 12.65 -15.37 -6.60
C ALA A 119 12.82 -15.84 -8.07
N SER A 120 12.42 -17.08 -8.36
CA SER A 120 12.45 -17.64 -9.71
C SER A 120 11.08 -18.09 -10.20
N ILE A 121 10.90 -18.05 -11.52
CA ILE A 121 9.78 -18.69 -12.22
C ILE A 121 10.18 -20.15 -12.46
N ILE A 122 9.40 -21.08 -11.93
CA ILE A 122 9.70 -22.52 -11.97
C ILE A 122 9.21 -23.12 -13.28
N SER A 123 7.98 -22.79 -13.69
CA SER A 123 7.39 -23.31 -14.92
C SER A 123 6.27 -22.41 -15.44
N ILE A 124 6.12 -22.36 -16.77
CA ILE A 124 4.97 -21.77 -17.46
C ILE A 124 4.39 -22.86 -18.36
N ASP A 125 3.17 -23.30 -18.06
CA ASP A 125 2.44 -24.29 -18.85
C ASP A 125 1.37 -23.58 -19.67
N LYS A 126 1.62 -23.46 -20.98
CA LYS A 126 0.72 -22.79 -21.92
C LYS A 126 -0.54 -23.60 -22.21
N GLU A 127 -0.47 -24.91 -22.15
CA GLU A 127 -1.61 -25.80 -22.43
C GLU A 127 -2.56 -25.83 -21.23
N ALA A 128 -2.02 -25.99 -20.03
CA ALA A 128 -2.80 -25.93 -18.80
C ALA A 128 -3.23 -24.50 -18.43
N GLY A 129 -2.56 -23.48 -18.99
CA GLY A 129 -2.80 -22.08 -18.63
C GLY A 129 -2.40 -21.79 -17.19
N THR A 130 -1.24 -22.27 -16.76
CA THR A 130 -0.75 -22.08 -15.38
C THR A 130 0.71 -21.62 -15.35
N VAL A 131 1.08 -20.97 -14.25
CA VAL A 131 2.46 -20.57 -13.96
C VAL A 131 2.80 -20.90 -12.51
N THR A 132 3.98 -21.50 -12.30
CA THR A 132 4.49 -21.81 -10.96
C THR A 132 5.69 -20.92 -10.66
N VAL A 133 5.68 -20.24 -9.52
CA VAL A 133 6.73 -19.30 -9.10
C VAL A 133 7.14 -19.52 -7.65
N GLN A 134 8.35 -19.12 -7.32
CA GLN A 134 8.80 -18.95 -5.94
C GLN A 134 8.17 -17.71 -5.31
N ALA A 135 8.02 -17.72 -3.98
CA ALA A 135 7.36 -16.68 -3.21
C ALA A 135 7.95 -15.28 -3.38
N GLY A 136 9.26 -15.18 -3.59
CA GLY A 136 9.98 -13.93 -3.73
C GLY A 136 9.95 -13.29 -5.12
N THR A 137 9.45 -14.01 -6.14
CA THR A 137 9.38 -13.53 -7.52
C THR A 137 8.67 -12.18 -7.58
N GLN A 138 9.27 -11.19 -8.24
CA GLN A 138 8.65 -9.88 -8.37
C GLN A 138 7.50 -9.96 -9.36
N LEU A 139 6.43 -9.21 -9.08
CA LEU A 139 5.24 -9.21 -9.92
C LEU A 139 5.55 -8.72 -11.35
N GLN A 140 6.43 -7.72 -11.52
CA GLN A 140 6.80 -7.30 -12.88
C GLN A 140 7.51 -8.41 -13.65
N ASP A 141 8.53 -9.05 -13.07
CA ASP A 141 9.27 -10.13 -13.74
C ASP A 141 8.33 -11.26 -14.19
N LEU A 142 7.32 -11.58 -13.37
CA LEU A 142 6.27 -12.53 -13.73
C LEU A 142 5.40 -12.03 -14.89
N ILE A 143 4.98 -10.76 -14.88
CA ILE A 143 4.17 -10.18 -15.95
C ILE A 143 4.92 -10.22 -17.29
N ASP A 144 6.19 -9.85 -17.28
CA ASP A 144 7.02 -9.79 -18.49
C ASP A 144 7.24 -11.19 -19.07
N ALA A 145 7.60 -12.16 -18.23
CA ALA A 145 7.80 -13.55 -18.65
C ALA A 145 6.53 -14.22 -19.20
N LEU A 146 5.36 -13.89 -18.62
CA LEU A 146 4.07 -14.34 -19.15
C LEU A 146 3.77 -13.71 -20.51
N ALA A 147 4.02 -12.42 -20.66
CA ALA A 147 3.80 -11.70 -21.92
C ALA A 147 4.66 -12.27 -23.05
N GLU A 148 5.95 -12.53 -22.79
CA GLU A 148 6.86 -13.22 -23.72
C GLU A 148 6.33 -14.62 -24.12
N SER A 149 5.61 -15.27 -23.20
CA SER A 149 4.99 -16.57 -23.41
C SER A 149 3.63 -16.49 -24.12
N GLY A 150 3.10 -15.30 -24.41
CA GLY A 150 1.76 -15.11 -24.99
C GLY A 150 0.62 -15.31 -23.99
N LEU A 151 0.91 -15.18 -22.70
CA LEU A 151 -0.02 -15.30 -21.58
C LEU A 151 -0.09 -14.00 -20.77
N ALA A 152 -1.06 -13.90 -19.87
CA ALA A 152 -1.21 -12.77 -18.96
C ALA A 152 -1.90 -13.17 -17.66
N LEU A 153 -1.54 -12.47 -16.58
CA LEU A 153 -2.36 -12.41 -15.37
C LEU A 153 -3.65 -11.65 -15.69
N THR A 154 -4.79 -12.20 -15.28
CA THR A 154 -6.12 -11.59 -15.55
C THR A 154 -6.24 -10.23 -14.87
N HIS A 155 -5.83 -10.15 -13.60
CA HIS A 155 -5.87 -8.93 -12.80
C HIS A 155 -4.55 -8.77 -12.03
N VAL A 156 -4.13 -7.51 -11.89
CA VAL A 156 -2.94 -7.10 -11.15
C VAL A 156 -3.24 -5.76 -10.46
N PRO A 157 -2.59 -5.43 -9.34
CA PRO A 157 -2.61 -4.08 -8.78
C PRO A 157 -1.92 -3.08 -9.71
N TYR A 158 -2.13 -1.77 -9.47
CA TYR A 158 -1.50 -0.72 -10.28
C TYR A 158 0.02 -0.63 -10.12
N TRP A 159 0.56 -1.13 -9.01
CA TRP A 159 1.99 -1.07 -8.72
C TRP A 159 2.57 -2.48 -8.70
N SER A 160 3.63 -2.71 -9.47
CA SER A 160 4.22 -4.05 -9.67
C SER A 160 5.47 -4.35 -8.83
N GLY A 161 5.90 -3.46 -7.93
CA GLY A 161 7.06 -3.68 -7.06
C GLY A 161 6.82 -4.62 -5.87
N LEU A 162 5.82 -5.50 -5.98
CA LEU A 162 5.43 -6.49 -4.97
C LEU A 162 6.05 -7.85 -5.29
N SER A 163 6.37 -8.65 -4.28
CA SER A 163 6.56 -10.09 -4.50
C SER A 163 5.21 -10.78 -4.63
N VAL A 164 5.16 -11.89 -5.37
CA VAL A 164 3.92 -12.66 -5.56
C VAL A 164 3.36 -13.14 -4.22
N ALA A 165 4.17 -13.68 -3.31
CA ALA A 165 3.68 -14.11 -1.99
C ALA A 165 3.17 -12.94 -1.13
N GLY A 166 3.84 -11.77 -1.18
CA GLY A 166 3.41 -10.59 -0.44
C GLY A 166 2.05 -10.08 -0.91
N LEU A 167 1.88 -10.00 -2.23
CA LEU A 167 0.62 -9.63 -2.89
C LEU A 167 -0.54 -10.54 -2.47
N LEU A 168 -0.33 -11.87 -2.47
CA LEU A 168 -1.37 -12.82 -2.08
C LEU A 168 -1.69 -12.73 -0.59
N SER A 169 -0.65 -12.70 0.25
CA SER A 169 -0.80 -12.74 1.71
C SER A 169 -1.65 -11.61 2.27
N THR A 170 -1.66 -10.44 1.61
CA THR A 170 -2.47 -9.28 2.01
C THR A 170 -3.75 -9.09 1.19
N GLY A 171 -4.08 -10.01 0.28
CA GLY A 171 -5.29 -9.93 -0.55
C GLY A 171 -5.26 -8.77 -1.56
N ALA A 172 -4.11 -8.51 -2.20
CA ALA A 172 -4.01 -7.44 -3.19
C ALA A 172 -4.88 -7.74 -4.43
N HIS A 173 -5.39 -6.68 -5.05
CA HIS A 173 -6.40 -6.77 -6.10
C HIS A 173 -6.32 -5.62 -7.11
N GLY A 174 -6.85 -5.88 -8.30
CA GLY A 174 -7.27 -4.87 -9.28
C GLY A 174 -8.72 -4.44 -9.05
N SER A 175 -9.44 -4.07 -10.11
CA SER A 175 -10.88 -3.77 -10.07
C SER A 175 -11.59 -4.65 -11.10
N SER A 176 -12.54 -5.50 -10.67
CA SER A 176 -13.45 -6.24 -11.54
C SER A 176 -14.51 -7.03 -10.77
N LEU A 177 -15.73 -7.06 -11.32
CA LEU A 177 -16.80 -8.00 -10.95
C LEU A 177 -16.96 -9.16 -11.97
N PHE A 178 -16.15 -9.17 -13.02
CA PHE A 178 -16.24 -10.12 -14.12
C PHE A 178 -15.39 -11.36 -13.83
N ASP A 179 -15.69 -12.47 -14.51
CA ASP A 179 -14.96 -13.74 -14.34
C ASP A 179 -14.90 -14.15 -12.85
N ARG A 180 -13.70 -14.36 -12.28
CA ARG A 180 -13.47 -14.66 -10.86
C ARG A 180 -13.26 -13.40 -10.00
N GLY A 181 -13.29 -12.21 -10.60
CA GLY A 181 -13.12 -10.93 -9.92
C GLY A 181 -11.69 -10.39 -9.92
N GLY A 182 -11.54 -9.16 -9.42
CA GLY A 182 -10.27 -8.42 -9.45
C GLY A 182 -9.18 -8.89 -8.47
N ALA A 183 -9.49 -9.76 -7.51
CA ALA A 183 -8.55 -10.21 -6.49
C ALA A 183 -7.59 -11.27 -7.01
N VAL A 184 -6.28 -11.09 -6.80
CA VAL A 184 -5.28 -11.95 -7.45
C VAL A 184 -5.25 -13.36 -6.85
N HIS A 185 -5.60 -13.49 -5.57
CA HIS A 185 -5.65 -14.79 -4.88
C HIS A 185 -6.73 -15.75 -5.40
N GLU A 186 -7.73 -15.23 -6.11
CA GLU A 186 -8.79 -16.04 -6.74
C GLU A 186 -8.25 -16.99 -7.83
N TYR A 187 -7.10 -16.64 -8.39
CA TYR A 187 -6.43 -17.38 -9.46
C TYR A 187 -5.38 -18.37 -8.95
N VAL A 188 -5.20 -18.50 -7.63
CA VAL A 188 -4.28 -19.49 -7.04
C VAL A 188 -4.92 -20.87 -7.04
N THR A 189 -4.23 -21.84 -7.64
CA THR A 189 -4.65 -23.25 -7.72
C THR A 189 -3.84 -24.17 -6.81
N GLU A 190 -2.62 -23.77 -6.44
CA GLU A 190 -1.75 -24.53 -5.54
C GLU A 190 -0.81 -23.60 -4.77
N MET A 191 -0.54 -23.93 -3.52
CA MET A 191 0.48 -23.27 -2.69
C MET A 191 1.24 -24.29 -1.86
N THR A 192 2.56 -24.15 -1.82
CA THR A 192 3.43 -24.94 -0.94
C THR A 192 3.92 -24.07 0.21
N LEU A 193 3.79 -24.56 1.43
CA LEU A 193 4.22 -23.90 2.66
C LEU A 193 5.27 -24.75 3.40
N VAL A 194 6.22 -24.07 4.02
CA VAL A 194 7.11 -24.65 5.03
C VAL A 194 6.53 -24.31 6.40
N VAL A 195 6.21 -25.35 7.17
CA VAL A 195 5.50 -25.25 8.46
C VAL A 195 6.24 -26.00 9.57
N PRO A 196 6.03 -25.64 10.85
CA PRO A 196 6.51 -26.35 12.02
C PRO A 196 6.15 -27.83 12.00
N ALA A 197 7.11 -28.65 12.43
CA ALA A 197 6.93 -30.08 12.59
C ALA A 197 7.55 -30.54 13.93
N PRO A 198 7.18 -31.72 14.45
CA PRO A 198 7.84 -32.28 15.62
C PRO A 198 9.31 -32.61 15.34
N ALA A 199 10.08 -32.82 16.41
CA ALA A 199 11.50 -33.21 16.30
C ALA A 199 11.71 -34.51 15.50
N SER A 200 10.73 -35.42 15.49
CA SER A 200 10.73 -36.65 14.69
C SER A 200 10.71 -36.41 13.18
N GLU A 201 10.28 -35.22 12.75
CA GLU A 201 10.24 -34.77 11.36
C GLU A 201 11.26 -33.64 11.12
N ASN A 202 12.34 -33.59 11.90
CA ASN A 202 13.39 -32.55 11.80
C ASN A 202 12.88 -31.12 11.99
N TYR A 203 11.87 -30.91 12.83
CA TYR A 203 11.36 -29.61 13.27
C TYR A 203 10.64 -28.76 12.21
N ALA A 204 10.72 -29.09 10.92
CA ALA A 204 9.96 -28.43 9.86
C ALA A 204 9.57 -29.41 8.75
N ARG A 205 8.42 -29.18 8.11
CA ARG A 205 7.95 -29.98 6.97
C ARG A 205 7.37 -29.11 5.89
N VAL A 206 7.27 -29.67 4.69
CA VAL A 206 6.65 -29.04 3.52
C VAL A 206 5.21 -29.54 3.37
N VAL A 207 4.27 -28.62 3.14
CA VAL A 207 2.86 -28.92 2.90
C VAL A 207 2.45 -28.29 1.58
N THR A 208 2.00 -29.10 0.64
CA THR A 208 1.42 -28.65 -0.63
C THR A 208 -0.09 -28.70 -0.55
N LEU A 209 -0.72 -27.55 -0.79
CA LEU A 209 -2.16 -27.34 -0.77
C LEU A 209 -2.67 -27.13 -2.18
N ARG A 210 -3.74 -27.82 -2.58
CA ARG A 210 -4.31 -27.83 -3.93
C ARG A 210 -5.79 -27.47 -3.89
N GLU A 211 -6.34 -27.22 -5.08
CA GLU A 211 -7.77 -27.01 -5.23
C GLU A 211 -8.59 -28.15 -4.60
N GLY A 212 -9.54 -27.81 -3.73
CA GLY A 212 -10.30 -28.78 -2.92
C GLY A 212 -9.84 -28.90 -1.47
N ASP A 213 -8.61 -28.48 -1.14
CA ASP A 213 -8.13 -28.44 0.23
C ASP A 213 -8.71 -27.22 0.96
N GLU A 214 -9.38 -27.43 2.10
CA GLU A 214 -9.90 -26.34 2.94
C GLU A 214 -8.78 -25.44 3.46
N ASP A 215 -7.58 -26.00 3.69
CA ASP A 215 -6.40 -25.26 4.11
C ASP A 215 -5.94 -24.24 3.03
N LEU A 216 -6.18 -24.52 1.74
CA LEU A 216 -5.82 -23.59 0.66
C LEU A 216 -6.62 -22.28 0.77
N LYS A 217 -7.87 -22.34 1.26
CA LYS A 217 -8.70 -21.15 1.51
C LYS A 217 -8.07 -20.24 2.57
N ALA A 218 -7.38 -20.79 3.56
CA ALA A 218 -6.62 -19.99 4.52
C ALA A 218 -5.31 -19.47 3.89
N ALA A 219 -4.61 -20.29 3.10
CA ALA A 219 -3.32 -19.93 2.54
C ALA A 219 -3.37 -18.81 1.49
N ARG A 220 -4.45 -18.72 0.71
CA ARG A 220 -4.66 -17.69 -0.32
C ARG A 220 -4.54 -16.25 0.21
N VAL A 221 -5.02 -16.02 1.43
CA VAL A 221 -4.83 -14.76 2.18
C VAL A 221 -4.38 -15.11 3.60
N SER A 222 -3.10 -15.45 3.72
CA SER A 222 -2.53 -16.05 4.93
C SER A 222 -2.07 -15.06 6.00
N LEU A 223 -1.91 -13.77 5.66
CA LEU A 223 -1.27 -12.76 6.53
C LEU A 223 0.15 -13.16 7.02
N GLY A 224 0.76 -14.18 6.39
CA GLY A 224 2.05 -14.74 6.81
C GLY A 224 2.04 -15.37 8.21
N VAL A 225 0.92 -15.95 8.66
CA VAL A 225 0.79 -16.58 10.01
C VAL A 225 0.67 -18.11 9.98
N LEU A 226 0.58 -18.71 8.80
CA LEU A 226 0.40 -20.17 8.64
C LEU A 226 1.73 -20.91 8.46
N GLY A 227 2.77 -20.21 7.99
CA GLY A 227 4.00 -20.80 7.48
C GLY A 227 4.72 -19.84 6.55
N VAL A 228 5.91 -20.25 6.08
CA VAL A 228 6.58 -19.56 4.98
C VAL A 228 6.05 -20.13 3.67
N ILE A 229 5.41 -19.29 2.84
CA ILE A 229 5.03 -19.69 1.49
C ILE A 229 6.32 -19.88 0.69
N SER A 230 6.49 -21.05 0.08
CA SER A 230 7.63 -21.41 -0.75
C SER A 230 7.29 -21.21 -2.23
N THR A 231 6.34 -21.99 -2.76
CA THR A 231 5.95 -21.94 -4.18
C THR A 231 4.45 -21.74 -4.34
N ILE A 232 4.07 -21.11 -5.46
CA ILE A 232 2.70 -20.72 -5.78
C ILE A 232 2.42 -21.05 -7.24
N THR A 233 1.28 -21.67 -7.51
CA THR A 233 0.77 -21.88 -8.87
C THR A 233 -0.47 -21.02 -9.11
N LEU A 234 -0.45 -20.24 -10.19
CA LEU A 234 -1.51 -19.34 -10.61
C LEU A 234 -2.08 -19.77 -11.96
N GLN A 235 -3.39 -19.64 -12.12
CA GLN A 235 -4.05 -19.67 -13.42
C GLN A 235 -3.79 -18.37 -14.18
N VAL A 236 -3.46 -18.50 -15.46
CA VAL A 236 -3.22 -17.38 -16.39
C VAL A 236 -4.11 -17.52 -17.62
N LYS A 237 -4.26 -16.42 -18.37
CA LYS A 237 -5.07 -16.40 -19.60
C LYS A 237 -4.19 -16.13 -20.82
N PRO A 238 -4.67 -16.43 -22.05
CA PRO A 238 -4.04 -15.92 -23.26
C PRO A 238 -3.85 -14.41 -23.18
N LEU A 239 -2.74 -13.91 -23.69
CA LEU A 239 -2.44 -12.47 -23.72
C LEU A 239 -3.56 -11.70 -24.43
N PHE A 240 -3.88 -10.51 -23.92
CA PHE A 240 -4.92 -9.65 -24.47
C PHE A 240 -4.53 -8.18 -24.36
N LYS A 241 -5.23 -7.32 -25.11
CA LYS A 241 -5.11 -5.87 -25.02
C LYS A 241 -6.29 -5.27 -24.27
N ARG A 242 -6.08 -4.08 -23.73
CA ARG A 242 -7.12 -3.24 -23.11
C ARG A 242 -7.21 -1.91 -23.82
N SER A 243 -8.39 -1.32 -23.79
CA SER A 243 -8.63 0.08 -24.13
C SER A 243 -8.97 0.82 -22.85
N VAL A 244 -8.20 1.86 -22.53
CA VAL A 244 -8.37 2.72 -21.35
C VAL A 244 -8.81 4.10 -21.79
N GLU A 245 -9.95 4.56 -21.28
CA GLU A 245 -10.41 5.93 -21.45
C GLU A 245 -10.78 6.52 -20.09
N LEU A 246 -10.43 7.78 -19.85
CA LEU A 246 -10.79 8.50 -18.64
C LEU A 246 -11.76 9.62 -18.99
N VAL A 247 -12.91 9.63 -18.35
CA VAL A 247 -13.94 10.66 -18.54
C VAL A 247 -14.18 11.37 -17.22
N MET A 248 -14.04 12.70 -17.21
CA MET A 248 -14.32 13.53 -16.05
C MET A 248 -15.69 14.18 -16.19
N GLU A 249 -16.52 14.01 -15.17
CA GLU A 249 -17.90 14.50 -15.12
C GLU A 249 -18.17 15.19 -13.77
N ASP A 250 -19.31 15.87 -13.65
CA ASP A 250 -19.81 16.35 -12.36
C ASP A 250 -20.31 15.19 -11.51
N ASP A 251 -20.21 15.31 -10.18
CA ASP A 251 -20.56 14.23 -9.25
C ASP A 251 -22.04 14.16 -8.88
N ASP A 252 -22.91 14.87 -9.61
CA ASP A 252 -24.33 15.06 -9.30
C ASP A 252 -25.10 13.74 -9.19
N ASP A 253 -24.80 12.76 -10.06
CA ASP A 253 -25.52 11.48 -10.21
C ASP A 253 -24.69 10.24 -9.77
N LEU A 254 -23.60 10.46 -9.03
CA LEU A 254 -22.65 9.41 -8.67
C LEU A 254 -23.30 8.28 -7.86
N GLU A 255 -24.15 8.61 -6.90
CA GLU A 255 -24.86 7.64 -6.07
C GLU A 255 -25.84 6.78 -6.87
N GLU A 256 -26.42 7.29 -7.96
CA GLU A 256 -27.28 6.51 -8.86
C GLU A 256 -26.48 5.62 -9.81
N ARG A 257 -25.29 6.05 -10.24
CA ARG A 257 -24.51 5.38 -11.29
C ARG A 257 -23.50 4.36 -10.81
N ILE A 258 -22.96 4.51 -9.60
CA ILE A 258 -21.80 3.72 -9.15
C ILE A 258 -22.03 2.21 -9.21
N GLU A 259 -23.24 1.74 -8.87
CA GLU A 259 -23.57 0.32 -8.93
C GLU A 259 -23.66 -0.17 -10.37
N ALA A 260 -24.33 0.56 -11.26
CA ALA A 260 -24.43 0.19 -12.67
C ALA A 260 -23.05 0.16 -13.34
N TYR A 261 -22.23 1.18 -13.07
CA TYR A 261 -20.86 1.30 -13.56
C TYR A 261 -20.01 0.06 -13.19
N SER A 262 -20.12 -0.43 -11.95
CA SER A 262 -19.35 -1.59 -11.47
C SER A 262 -19.55 -2.87 -12.30
N LYS A 263 -20.67 -2.96 -13.03
CA LYS A 263 -21.07 -4.11 -13.86
C LYS A 263 -20.86 -3.87 -15.36
N GLU A 264 -20.46 -2.67 -15.76
CA GLU A 264 -20.34 -2.29 -17.18
C GLU A 264 -18.90 -2.42 -17.71
N TYR A 265 -17.90 -2.07 -16.89
CA TYR A 265 -16.50 -2.01 -17.31
C TYR A 265 -15.68 -3.06 -16.58
N GLU A 266 -15.10 -4.00 -17.35
CA GLU A 266 -14.40 -5.15 -16.80
C GLU A 266 -13.28 -4.78 -15.84
N PHE A 267 -12.56 -3.69 -16.13
CA PHE A 267 -11.45 -3.24 -15.30
C PHE A 267 -11.62 -1.83 -14.75
N GLY A 268 -12.84 -1.30 -14.83
CA GLY A 268 -13.13 0.08 -14.49
C GLY A 268 -12.95 0.39 -13.00
N ASP A 269 -12.56 1.62 -12.70
CA ASP A 269 -12.55 2.19 -11.36
C ASP A 269 -13.13 3.60 -11.40
N VAL A 270 -13.64 4.06 -10.25
CA VAL A 270 -14.20 5.40 -10.12
C VAL A 270 -13.32 6.20 -9.17
N ARG A 271 -12.86 7.36 -9.62
CA ARG A 271 -12.17 8.32 -8.76
C ARG A 271 -13.08 9.50 -8.49
N TRP A 272 -13.31 9.83 -7.23
CA TRP A 272 -14.24 10.87 -6.83
C TRP A 272 -13.54 11.94 -5.99
N VAL A 273 -13.66 13.20 -6.44
CA VAL A 273 -13.04 14.40 -5.85
C VAL A 273 -14.16 15.26 -5.22
N PRO A 274 -14.68 14.89 -4.05
CA PRO A 274 -15.89 15.49 -3.50
C PRO A 274 -15.83 17.01 -3.38
N SER A 275 -14.76 17.63 -2.87
CA SER A 275 -14.77 19.10 -2.67
C SER A 275 -14.80 19.87 -3.98
N LEU A 276 -14.38 19.24 -5.08
CA LEU A 276 -14.37 19.85 -6.41
C LEU A 276 -15.59 19.45 -7.24
N HIS A 277 -16.51 18.65 -6.68
CA HIS A 277 -17.72 18.18 -7.36
C HIS A 277 -17.44 17.40 -8.65
N LYS A 278 -16.28 16.73 -8.73
CA LYS A 278 -15.86 16.00 -9.92
C LYS A 278 -15.72 14.51 -9.64
N VAL A 279 -16.06 13.72 -10.64
CA VAL A 279 -15.79 12.28 -10.70
C VAL A 279 -15.06 11.97 -12.00
N ILE A 280 -14.11 11.05 -11.94
CA ILE A 280 -13.40 10.52 -13.10
C ILE A 280 -13.73 9.03 -13.19
N TYR A 281 -14.38 8.64 -14.28
CA TYR A 281 -14.66 7.26 -14.61
C TYR A 281 -13.55 6.70 -15.49
N ARG A 282 -13.02 5.53 -15.13
CA ARG A 282 -12.06 4.79 -15.95
C ARG A 282 -12.80 3.77 -16.81
N LEU A 283 -13.08 4.12 -18.05
CA LEU A 283 -13.81 3.26 -18.98
C LEU A 283 -12.82 2.25 -19.58
N GLU A 284 -12.79 1.04 -19.03
CA GLU A 284 -11.79 0.04 -19.42
C GLU A 284 -12.39 -1.30 -19.82
N LYS A 285 -12.03 -1.77 -21.02
CA LYS A 285 -12.54 -3.00 -21.64
C LYS A 285 -11.44 -3.78 -22.35
N ARG A 286 -11.61 -5.10 -22.50
CA ARG A 286 -10.75 -5.91 -23.39
C ARG A 286 -10.99 -5.53 -24.85
N VAL A 287 -9.92 -5.56 -25.63
CA VAL A 287 -9.97 -5.45 -27.09
C VAL A 287 -9.12 -6.55 -27.75
N PRO A 288 -9.42 -6.93 -28.99
CA PRO A 288 -8.63 -7.92 -29.73
C PRO A 288 -7.13 -7.57 -29.77
N LEU A 289 -6.26 -8.58 -29.78
CA LEU A 289 -4.81 -8.37 -29.93
C LEU A 289 -4.44 -7.63 -31.23
N SER A 290 -5.25 -7.80 -32.27
CA SER A 290 -5.10 -7.12 -33.56
C SER A 290 -5.40 -5.62 -33.51
N THR A 291 -6.03 -5.12 -32.43
CA THR A 291 -6.31 -3.69 -32.29
C THR A 291 -5.00 -2.89 -32.18
N PRO A 292 -4.79 -1.87 -33.03
CA PRO A 292 -3.58 -1.04 -32.99
C PRO A 292 -3.41 -0.31 -31.65
N GLY A 293 -2.17 -0.16 -31.21
CA GLY A 293 -1.82 0.53 -29.96
C GLY A 293 -0.77 -0.22 -29.16
N ASN A 294 0.20 0.52 -28.64
CA ASN A 294 1.30 0.06 -27.78
C ASN A 294 1.39 0.95 -26.54
N GLY A 295 0.22 1.29 -25.98
CA GLY A 295 0.12 2.15 -24.82
C GLY A 295 0.62 1.47 -23.55
N VAL A 296 1.15 2.29 -22.65
CA VAL A 296 1.77 1.83 -21.40
C VAL A 296 1.32 2.69 -20.23
N ASN A 297 1.49 2.18 -19.01
CA ASN A 297 1.20 2.86 -17.76
C ASN A 297 2.47 3.21 -16.96
N THR A 298 2.69 4.50 -16.74
CA THR A 298 3.81 5.15 -16.07
C THR A 298 3.38 5.94 -14.81
N ARG A 299 2.20 5.65 -14.25
CA ARG A 299 1.60 6.37 -13.11
C ARG A 299 2.51 6.52 -11.87
N PHE A 300 3.50 5.65 -11.70
CA PHE A 300 4.43 5.67 -10.57
C PHE A 300 5.87 6.03 -10.98
N HIS A 301 6.06 7.01 -11.87
CA HIS A 301 7.39 7.50 -12.22
C HIS A 301 8.01 8.34 -11.10
N GLY A 302 9.34 8.28 -10.96
CA GLY A 302 10.08 9.08 -10.00
C GLY A 302 10.06 10.58 -10.35
N SER A 303 10.15 11.43 -9.33
CA SER A 303 10.22 12.89 -9.47
C SER A 303 11.56 13.45 -8.99
N PRO A 304 12.03 14.59 -9.51
CA PRO A 304 13.21 15.26 -8.97
C PRO A 304 13.04 15.63 -7.50
N LEU A 305 14.14 15.56 -6.73
CA LEU A 305 14.15 15.87 -5.29
C LEU A 305 13.61 17.27 -4.98
N SER A 306 13.93 18.26 -5.82
CA SER A 306 13.44 19.63 -5.68
C SER A 306 11.92 19.72 -5.78
N SER A 307 11.32 19.00 -6.74
CA SER A 307 9.86 18.96 -6.94
C SER A 307 9.16 18.31 -5.75
N ILE A 308 9.69 17.19 -5.23
CA ILE A 308 9.15 16.50 -4.06
C ILE A 308 9.19 17.40 -2.82
N LYS A 309 10.32 18.07 -2.58
CA LYS A 309 10.48 19.00 -1.44
C LYS A 309 9.58 20.22 -1.58
N ALA A 310 9.47 20.81 -2.77
CA ALA A 310 8.62 21.97 -3.01
C ALA A 310 7.14 21.64 -2.78
N ALA A 311 6.66 20.52 -3.34
CA ALA A 311 5.28 20.06 -3.15
C ALA A 311 4.98 19.83 -1.66
N ARG A 312 5.91 19.17 -0.94
CA ARG A 312 5.73 18.93 0.50
C ARG A 312 5.75 20.22 1.32
N ALA A 313 6.64 21.16 1.00
CA ALA A 313 6.72 22.44 1.71
C ALA A 313 5.45 23.29 1.53
N GLN A 314 4.84 23.28 0.32
CA GLN A 314 3.56 23.95 0.07
C GLN A 314 2.44 23.33 0.91
N GLU A 315 2.41 22.01 1.00
CA GLU A 315 1.42 21.30 1.81
C GLU A 315 1.62 21.53 3.31
N ASP A 316 2.86 21.41 3.81
CA ASP A 316 3.22 21.70 5.21
C ASP A 316 2.87 23.14 5.59
N HIS A 317 3.04 24.10 4.67
CA HIS A 317 2.61 25.48 4.89
C HIS A 317 1.09 25.59 5.04
N ALA A 318 0.32 24.93 4.18
CA ALA A 318 -1.15 24.93 4.27
C ALA A 318 -1.65 24.25 5.57
N GLU A 319 -0.99 23.18 6.00
CA GLU A 319 -1.26 22.48 7.26
C GLU A 319 -0.98 23.37 8.48
N THR A 320 0.22 23.94 8.56
CA THR A 320 0.66 24.77 9.70
C THR A 320 -0.11 26.08 9.83
N THR A 321 -0.51 26.68 8.71
CA THR A 321 -1.33 27.91 8.68
C THR A 321 -2.84 27.64 8.72
N LYS A 322 -3.25 26.36 8.75
CA LYS A 322 -4.64 25.91 8.70
C LYS A 322 -5.44 26.51 7.53
N GLN A 323 -4.80 26.68 6.38
CA GLN A 323 -5.39 27.28 5.18
C GLN A 323 -6.04 26.23 4.27
N ARG A 324 -7.34 26.03 4.46
CA ARG A 324 -8.14 25.11 3.64
C ARG A 324 -8.16 25.50 2.16
N GLU A 325 -8.26 26.79 1.86
CA GLU A 325 -8.25 27.29 0.47
C GLU A 325 -6.96 26.93 -0.27
N ALA A 326 -5.80 26.96 0.43
CA ALA A 326 -4.53 26.55 -0.14
C ALA A 326 -4.53 25.06 -0.50
N LYS A 327 -5.05 24.18 0.36
CA LYS A 327 -5.23 22.75 0.06
C LYS A 327 -6.16 22.55 -1.15
N CYS A 328 -7.28 23.27 -1.20
CA CYS A 328 -8.21 23.17 -2.33
C CYS A 328 -7.61 23.68 -3.64
N SER A 329 -6.79 24.73 -3.60
CA SER A 329 -6.06 25.24 -4.76
C SER A 329 -5.09 24.19 -5.30
N LEU A 330 -4.31 23.55 -4.40
CA LEU A 330 -3.41 22.46 -4.77
C LEU A 330 -4.17 21.26 -5.37
N ALA A 331 -5.29 20.87 -4.76
CA ALA A 331 -6.14 19.78 -5.27
C ALA A 331 -6.70 20.11 -6.67
N THR A 332 -7.17 21.34 -6.86
CA THR A 332 -7.66 21.83 -8.15
C THR A 332 -6.58 21.81 -9.22
N SER A 333 -5.39 22.33 -8.90
CA SER A 333 -4.25 22.31 -9.83
C SER A 333 -3.88 20.87 -10.23
N ARG A 334 -3.91 19.94 -9.29
CA ARG A 334 -3.63 18.52 -9.57
C ARG A 334 -4.71 17.88 -10.45
N LEU A 335 -5.99 18.13 -10.15
CA LEU A 335 -7.11 17.60 -10.93
C LEU A 335 -7.07 18.11 -12.37
N ASN A 336 -6.85 19.41 -12.56
CA ASN A 336 -6.77 20.04 -13.88
C ASN A 336 -5.59 19.51 -14.73
N ALA A 337 -4.49 19.09 -14.08
CA ALA A 337 -3.36 18.48 -14.76
C ALA A 337 -3.53 16.98 -15.01
N TYR A 338 -4.49 16.31 -14.37
CA TYR A 338 -4.57 14.85 -14.35
C TYR A 338 -4.88 14.24 -15.73
N LEU A 339 -5.98 14.65 -16.37
CA LEU A 339 -6.35 14.14 -17.71
C LEU A 339 -5.39 14.63 -18.81
N PRO A 340 -5.03 15.94 -18.87
CA PRO A 340 -4.11 16.44 -19.90
C PRO A 340 -2.71 15.82 -19.84
N SER A 341 -2.25 15.39 -18.67
CA SER A 341 -0.98 14.66 -18.54
C SER A 341 -1.07 13.18 -18.92
N GLY A 342 -2.24 12.71 -19.35
CA GLY A 342 -2.52 11.31 -19.65
C GLY A 342 -2.77 10.44 -18.42
N ALA A 343 -2.80 11.02 -17.21
CA ALA A 343 -3.01 10.29 -15.96
C ALA A 343 -2.03 9.12 -15.73
N GLY A 344 -0.82 9.25 -16.27
CA GLY A 344 0.19 8.19 -16.28
C GLY A 344 0.06 7.22 -17.45
N TYR A 345 -0.76 7.47 -18.46
CA TYR A 345 -0.78 6.67 -19.69
C TYR A 345 -0.05 7.37 -20.82
N LEU A 346 0.65 6.58 -21.64
CA LEU A 346 1.27 7.02 -22.90
C LEU A 346 0.75 6.13 -24.03
N ASN A 347 0.51 6.69 -25.22
CA ASN A 347 -0.05 5.94 -26.36
C ASN A 347 1.02 5.11 -27.10
N ASN A 348 2.28 5.54 -27.05
CA ASN A 348 3.40 4.94 -27.78
C ASN A 348 4.67 4.83 -26.92
N ALA A 349 4.50 4.54 -25.62
CA ALA A 349 5.54 4.49 -24.59
C ALA A 349 6.33 5.79 -24.32
N THR A 350 6.18 6.82 -25.14
CA THR A 350 6.96 8.08 -25.03
C THR A 350 6.08 9.30 -24.85
N THR A 351 4.93 9.34 -25.53
CA THR A 351 4.07 10.51 -25.57
C THR A 351 2.61 10.12 -25.36
N PHE A 352 1.90 10.94 -24.59
CA PHE A 352 0.45 10.90 -24.51
C PHE A 352 -0.14 11.73 -25.65
N THR A 353 -1.02 11.12 -26.45
CA THR A 353 -1.70 11.78 -27.58
C THR A 353 -3.21 11.90 -27.39
N GLY A 354 -3.76 11.29 -26.33
CA GLY A 354 -5.19 11.30 -26.03
C GLY A 354 -5.73 9.93 -25.64
N PHE A 355 -6.94 9.93 -25.07
CA PHE A 355 -7.72 8.72 -24.82
C PHE A 355 -8.59 8.37 -26.06
N PRO A 356 -8.91 7.09 -26.31
CA PRO A 356 -8.50 5.92 -25.53
C PRO A 356 -7.02 5.55 -25.77
N VAL A 357 -6.37 5.04 -24.72
CA VAL A 357 -5.04 4.44 -24.79
C VAL A 357 -5.20 2.92 -24.90
N ILE A 358 -4.64 2.34 -25.96
CA ILE A 358 -4.74 0.91 -26.24
C ILE A 358 -3.37 0.27 -26.06
N GLY A 359 -3.29 -0.77 -25.22
CA GLY A 359 -2.02 -1.41 -24.86
C GLY A 359 -2.20 -2.87 -24.46
N LEU A 360 -1.09 -3.61 -24.41
CA LEU A 360 -1.07 -4.97 -23.88
C LEU A 360 -1.40 -4.96 -22.40
N GLN A 361 -2.08 -6.00 -21.91
CA GLN A 361 -2.36 -6.20 -20.49
C GLN A 361 -1.09 -6.08 -19.65
N SER A 362 0.06 -6.58 -20.13
CA SER A 362 1.35 -6.49 -19.45
C SER A 362 1.82 -5.07 -19.18
N ASP A 363 1.52 -4.14 -20.10
CA ASP A 363 2.13 -2.81 -20.12
C ASP A 363 1.19 -1.72 -19.61
N ILE A 364 -0.12 -1.93 -19.73
CA ILE A 364 -1.14 -0.92 -19.42
C ILE A 364 -1.81 -1.14 -18.04
N SER A 365 -1.74 -2.36 -17.50
CA SER A 365 -2.45 -2.71 -16.26
C SER A 365 -1.75 -2.23 -14.99
N THR A 366 -0.43 -2.24 -14.99
CA THR A 366 0.43 -1.89 -13.85
C THR A 366 1.54 -0.94 -14.29
N SER A 367 2.22 -0.32 -13.34
CA SER A 367 3.40 0.50 -13.58
C SER A 367 4.58 0.06 -12.72
N ILE A 368 5.73 -0.16 -13.36
CA ILE A 368 7.02 -0.46 -12.72
C ILE A 368 7.81 0.81 -12.36
N GLY A 369 7.38 2.01 -12.76
CA GLY A 369 8.25 3.21 -12.85
C GLY A 369 9.22 3.45 -11.67
N CYS A 370 8.78 3.11 -10.46
CA CYS A 370 9.49 3.27 -9.19
C CYS A 370 10.26 2.03 -8.65
N SER A 371 10.39 0.95 -9.42
CA SER A 371 11.01 -0.32 -9.02
C SER A 371 12.37 -0.55 -9.73
N SER A 372 13.39 0.18 -9.26
CA SER A 372 14.84 -0.11 -9.36
C SER A 372 15.59 -0.11 -10.72
N THR A 373 16.77 0.52 -10.68
CA THR A 373 17.99 0.33 -11.52
C THR A 373 18.11 0.84 -12.96
N SER A 374 17.08 1.40 -13.61
CA SER A 374 17.33 2.02 -14.93
C SER A 374 18.22 3.27 -14.78
N ALA A 375 19.19 3.45 -15.70
CA ALA A 375 20.03 4.65 -15.74
C ALA A 375 19.20 5.95 -15.88
N GLU A 376 17.97 5.82 -16.37
CA GLU A 376 16.96 6.87 -16.55
C GLU A 376 16.38 7.39 -15.22
N ASN A 377 16.44 6.59 -14.14
CA ASN A 377 15.96 6.97 -12.81
C ASN A 377 17.05 7.64 -11.94
N ARG A 378 18.25 7.90 -12.47
CA ARG A 378 19.32 8.58 -11.72
C ARG A 378 18.92 10.01 -11.36
N GLY A 379 18.75 10.27 -10.07
CA GLY A 379 18.36 11.58 -9.53
C GLY A 379 16.85 11.80 -9.40
N LEU A 380 16.04 10.79 -9.76
CA LEU A 380 14.61 10.76 -9.49
C LEU A 380 14.33 9.91 -8.26
N TYR A 381 13.31 10.30 -7.50
CA TYR A 381 12.90 9.63 -6.27
C TYR A 381 11.42 9.30 -6.35
N CYS A 382 11.06 8.14 -5.82
CA CYS A 382 9.67 7.79 -5.63
C CYS A 382 9.07 8.68 -4.55
N ASP A 383 7.77 8.95 -4.67
CA ASP A 383 7.10 9.79 -3.69
C ASP A 383 7.23 9.22 -2.26
N TRP A 384 7.24 7.87 -2.13
CA TRP A 384 7.41 7.15 -0.87
C TRP A 384 8.87 6.82 -0.53
N ASP A 385 9.86 7.27 -1.30
CA ASP A 385 11.26 6.91 -1.06
C ASP A 385 11.75 7.40 0.32
N ILE A 386 12.07 6.45 1.19
CA ILE A 386 12.41 6.69 2.60
C ILE A 386 13.67 7.54 2.81
N ARG A 387 14.52 7.65 1.79
CA ARG A 387 15.73 8.50 1.82
C ARG A 387 15.38 9.98 1.75
N VAL A 388 14.15 10.30 1.32
CA VAL A 388 13.67 11.66 1.13
C VAL A 388 12.47 11.88 2.03
N LYS A 389 12.60 12.77 3.02
CA LYS A 389 11.44 13.38 3.67
C LYS A 389 10.68 14.16 2.61
N GLY A 390 9.58 13.58 2.12
CA GLY A 390 8.96 14.03 0.87
C GLY A 390 7.45 13.88 0.80
N ARG A 391 6.95 14.02 -0.42
CA ARG A 391 5.55 14.21 -0.84
C ARG A 391 4.58 13.13 -0.33
N ARG A 392 5.03 11.89 -0.10
CA ARG A 392 4.18 10.80 0.42
C ARG A 392 4.61 10.32 1.79
N ASN A 393 4.80 11.25 2.73
CA ASN A 393 4.48 10.93 4.13
C ASN A 393 2.96 11.12 4.32
N TYR A 394 2.21 10.03 4.12
CA TYR A 394 0.74 10.01 4.13
C TYR A 394 0.22 8.82 4.94
N PHE A 395 -1.07 8.87 5.24
CA PHE A 395 -1.85 7.73 5.69
C PHE A 395 -2.79 7.30 4.57
N GLU A 396 -3.01 6.00 4.46
CA GLU A 396 -3.97 5.40 3.53
C GLU A 396 -5.08 4.73 4.35
N THR A 397 -6.32 5.07 4.05
CA THR A 397 -7.49 4.35 4.55
C THR A 397 -8.13 3.62 3.38
N SER A 398 -8.29 2.30 3.52
CA SER A 398 -8.89 1.44 2.51
C SER A 398 -9.75 0.37 3.16
N ALA A 399 -11.01 0.29 2.75
CA ALA A 399 -11.89 -0.76 3.21
C ALA A 399 -12.89 -1.20 2.15
N TYR A 400 -13.28 -2.46 2.20
CA TYR A 400 -14.31 -3.05 1.37
C TYR A 400 -15.67 -2.82 2.01
N VAL A 401 -16.56 -2.09 1.32
CA VAL A 401 -17.98 -1.98 1.66
C VAL A 401 -18.82 -2.69 0.60
N PRO A 402 -20.02 -3.19 0.92
CA PRO A 402 -20.93 -3.72 -0.09
C PRO A 402 -21.19 -2.71 -1.21
N VAL A 403 -21.19 -3.14 -2.48
CA VAL A 403 -21.46 -2.24 -3.62
C VAL A 403 -22.82 -1.54 -3.45
N ARG A 404 -23.83 -2.27 -2.96
CA ARG A 404 -25.17 -1.73 -2.65
C ARG A 404 -25.18 -0.62 -1.60
N SER A 405 -24.13 -0.52 -0.78
CA SER A 405 -24.01 0.51 0.26
C SER A 405 -23.34 1.79 -0.24
N CYS A 406 -22.61 1.73 -1.37
CA CYS A 406 -21.94 2.89 -1.95
C CYS A 406 -22.85 4.11 -2.16
N PRO A 407 -24.09 3.98 -2.70
CA PRO A 407 -24.98 5.13 -2.86
C PRO A 407 -25.24 5.89 -1.55
N SER A 408 -25.42 5.15 -0.45
CA SER A 408 -25.65 5.76 0.86
C SER A 408 -24.38 6.41 1.40
N LEU A 409 -23.22 5.75 1.24
CA LEU A 409 -21.93 6.30 1.64
C LEU A 409 -21.64 7.62 0.91
N ILE A 410 -21.86 7.67 -0.41
CA ILE A 410 -21.68 8.88 -1.21
C ILE A 410 -22.56 10.01 -0.69
N LYS A 411 -23.84 9.73 -0.35
CA LYS A 411 -24.75 10.73 0.22
C LYS A 411 -24.25 11.30 1.55
N ASP A 412 -23.74 10.45 2.43
CA ASP A 412 -23.17 10.91 3.71
C ASP A 412 -21.90 11.76 3.51
N VAL A 413 -21.02 11.37 2.58
CA VAL A 413 -19.81 12.14 2.24
C VAL A 413 -20.19 13.48 1.59
N LYS A 414 -21.21 13.51 0.73
CA LYS A 414 -21.79 14.76 0.19
C LYS A 414 -22.39 15.63 1.30
N ALA A 415 -22.99 15.03 2.34
CA ALA A 415 -23.47 15.78 3.51
C ALA A 415 -22.31 16.38 4.31
N LEU A 416 -21.20 15.65 4.51
CA LEU A 416 -19.99 16.19 5.15
C LEU A 416 -19.39 17.35 4.34
N ARG A 417 -19.33 17.20 3.01
CA ARG A 417 -18.91 18.28 2.10
C ARG A 417 -19.78 19.54 2.27
N LYS A 418 -21.08 19.38 2.46
CA LYS A 418 -22.02 20.50 2.65
C LYS A 418 -21.82 21.17 4.01
N GLU A 419 -21.60 20.39 5.07
CA GLU A 419 -21.37 20.90 6.43
C GLU A 419 -20.05 21.67 6.54
N VAL A 420 -19.00 21.21 5.85
CA VAL A 420 -17.68 21.85 5.87
C VAL A 420 -17.14 22.00 4.44
N PRO A 421 -17.54 23.05 3.72
CA PRO A 421 -17.05 23.31 2.36
C PRO A 421 -15.53 23.39 2.31
N GLY A 422 -14.94 22.67 1.34
CA GLY A 422 -13.50 22.50 1.15
C GLY A 422 -12.80 21.61 2.18
N GLY A 423 -13.50 21.09 3.19
CA GLY A 423 -12.89 20.32 4.27
C GLY A 423 -12.33 18.96 3.83
N LEU A 424 -12.76 18.47 2.66
CA LEU A 424 -12.27 17.23 2.07
C LEU A 424 -11.12 17.46 1.07
N CYS A 425 -10.66 18.70 0.90
CA CYS A 425 -9.55 19.00 -0.01
C CYS A 425 -8.23 18.34 0.40
N ASN A 426 -8.08 18.00 1.69
CA ASN A 426 -6.93 17.21 2.16
C ASN A 426 -6.93 15.79 1.56
N VAL A 427 -8.11 15.21 1.38
CA VAL A 427 -8.30 13.90 0.74
C VAL A 427 -8.19 14.02 -0.79
N ASP A 428 -8.78 15.08 -1.36
CA ASP A 428 -8.78 15.35 -2.80
C ASP A 428 -7.37 15.56 -3.38
N LEU A 429 -6.45 16.11 -2.57
CA LEU A 429 -5.09 16.44 -3.01
C LEU A 429 -4.25 15.22 -3.38
N TYR A 430 -4.51 14.04 -2.83
CA TYR A 430 -3.67 12.86 -3.02
C TYR A 430 -4.00 12.13 -4.31
N ASP A 431 -4.39 10.86 -4.27
CA ASP A 431 -4.76 10.08 -5.44
C ASP A 431 -6.07 10.61 -6.08
N GLY A 432 -6.34 11.92 -6.06
CA GLY A 432 -7.55 12.57 -6.57
C GLY A 432 -8.79 12.12 -5.83
N GLY A 433 -8.75 12.17 -4.50
CA GLY A 433 -9.88 11.87 -3.62
C GLY A 433 -10.10 10.37 -3.40
N PHE A 434 -11.37 9.98 -3.35
CA PHE A 434 -11.80 8.60 -3.14
C PHE A 434 -11.56 7.77 -4.41
N LEU A 435 -11.04 6.56 -4.24
CA LEU A 435 -10.92 5.57 -5.30
C LEU A 435 -11.82 4.38 -4.97
N PHE A 436 -12.79 4.11 -5.84
CA PHE A 436 -13.66 2.95 -5.79
C PHE A 436 -13.14 1.89 -6.76
N ARG A 437 -12.76 0.73 -6.23
CA ARG A 437 -12.40 -0.47 -7.01
C ARG A 437 -13.31 -1.61 -6.64
N PHE A 438 -13.78 -2.36 -7.60
CA PHE A 438 -14.79 -3.40 -7.38
C PHE A 438 -14.13 -4.78 -7.26
N VAL A 439 -14.58 -5.58 -6.32
CA VAL A 439 -14.09 -6.94 -6.10
C VAL A 439 -15.29 -7.88 -5.97
N LYS A 440 -15.30 -8.90 -6.83
CA LYS A 440 -16.36 -9.89 -6.90
C LYS A 440 -16.45 -10.73 -5.63
N GLN A 441 -17.67 -11.09 -5.25
CA GLN A 441 -17.95 -12.09 -4.23
C GLN A 441 -17.20 -13.41 -4.51
N SER A 442 -16.54 -13.97 -3.49
CA SER A 442 -15.89 -15.27 -3.55
C SER A 442 -15.77 -15.92 -2.17
N ASP A 443 -15.88 -17.24 -2.11
CA ASP A 443 -15.66 -18.09 -0.92
C ASP A 443 -14.30 -18.82 -0.96
N ARG A 444 -13.46 -18.51 -1.94
CA ARG A 444 -12.18 -19.19 -2.18
C ARG A 444 -11.12 -18.85 -1.14
N ALA A 445 -11.29 -17.78 -0.35
CA ALA A 445 -10.39 -17.42 0.74
C ALA A 445 -11.15 -16.97 2.00
N TYR A 446 -10.80 -17.51 3.16
CA TYR A 446 -11.48 -17.19 4.43
C TYR A 446 -11.34 -15.71 4.83
N LEU A 447 -10.17 -15.13 4.58
CA LEU A 447 -9.86 -13.72 4.84
C LEU A 447 -9.84 -12.88 3.54
N GLY A 448 -10.51 -13.37 2.49
CA GLY A 448 -10.63 -12.70 1.19
C GLY A 448 -11.33 -11.35 1.26
N ASN A 449 -11.24 -10.57 0.18
CA ASN A 449 -11.76 -9.19 0.16
C ASN A 449 -13.30 -9.12 0.19
N ALA A 450 -13.98 -10.12 -0.40
CA ALA A 450 -15.42 -10.11 -0.66
C ALA A 450 -16.10 -11.46 -0.33
N PRO A 451 -16.15 -11.88 0.94
CA PRO A 451 -16.62 -13.23 1.31
C PRO A 451 -18.12 -13.48 1.16
N HIS A 452 -18.97 -12.46 1.01
CA HIS A 452 -20.45 -12.63 1.08
C HIS A 452 -21.23 -12.00 -0.08
N GLU A 453 -20.72 -10.90 -0.62
CA GLU A 453 -21.35 -10.16 -1.71
C GLU A 453 -20.29 -9.36 -2.46
N ASP A 454 -20.64 -8.80 -3.62
CA ASP A 454 -19.75 -7.93 -4.37
C ASP A 454 -19.44 -6.69 -3.53
N MET A 455 -18.15 -6.38 -3.41
CA MET A 455 -17.67 -5.28 -2.59
C MET A 455 -17.02 -4.20 -3.45
N ALA A 456 -17.12 -2.96 -3.01
CA ALA A 456 -16.27 -1.87 -3.47
C ALA A 456 -15.21 -1.60 -2.40
N GLU A 457 -13.94 -1.71 -2.75
CA GLU A 457 -12.88 -1.07 -1.99
C GLU A 457 -13.03 0.45 -2.15
N VAL A 458 -13.17 1.14 -1.04
CA VAL A 458 -13.15 2.60 -0.93
C VAL A 458 -11.82 2.99 -0.32
N ASN A 459 -10.98 3.61 -1.13
CA ASN A 459 -9.63 4.00 -0.75
C ASN A 459 -9.48 5.52 -0.79
N PHE A 460 -8.80 6.09 0.20
CA PHE A 460 -8.35 7.46 0.12
C PHE A 460 -7.08 7.69 0.96
N ASP A 461 -6.26 8.62 0.48
CA ASP A 461 -4.98 8.98 1.07
C ASP A 461 -5.09 10.39 1.66
N TYR A 462 -4.34 10.66 2.72
CA TYR A 462 -4.34 11.97 3.36
C TYR A 462 -3.03 12.25 4.10
N TYR A 463 -2.82 13.52 4.41
CA TYR A 463 -1.61 14.02 5.04
C TYR A 463 -1.24 13.29 6.34
N ARG A 464 0.04 12.92 6.47
CA ARG A 464 0.67 12.50 7.72
C ARG A 464 1.77 13.48 8.10
N GLY A 465 1.69 14.06 9.29
CA GLY A 465 2.73 14.93 9.83
C GLY A 465 4.03 14.18 10.12
N TYR A 466 5.12 14.89 10.37
CA TYR A 466 6.35 14.25 10.89
C TYR A 466 6.31 14.03 12.40
N ASP A 467 5.50 14.82 13.10
CA ASP A 467 5.27 14.73 14.53
C ASP A 467 3.93 14.03 14.80
N ALA A 468 3.93 13.09 15.74
CA ALA A 468 2.74 12.35 16.16
C ALA A 468 1.79 13.19 17.03
N THR A 469 2.28 14.27 17.63
CA THR A 469 1.49 15.11 18.54
C THR A 469 0.83 16.29 17.86
N THR A 470 1.07 16.48 16.56
CA THR A 470 0.53 17.62 15.79
C THR A 470 -0.69 17.18 14.99
N PRO A 471 -1.89 17.68 15.31
CA PRO A 471 -3.10 17.37 14.53
C PRO A 471 -2.98 17.89 13.10
N LYS A 472 -3.54 17.16 12.14
CA LYS A 472 -3.66 17.64 10.76
C LYS A 472 -4.86 18.58 10.59
N LEU A 473 -4.84 19.37 9.52
CA LEU A 473 -5.97 20.16 9.09
C LEU A 473 -7.16 19.24 8.76
N ASP A 474 -8.33 19.60 9.29
CA ASP A 474 -9.57 18.85 9.13
C ASP A 474 -9.47 17.38 9.63
N GLU A 475 -8.67 17.16 10.69
CA GLU A 475 -8.53 15.88 11.41
C GLU A 475 -9.88 15.23 11.75
N ASP A 476 -10.87 16.05 12.11
CA ASP A 476 -12.19 15.54 12.49
C ASP A 476 -12.92 14.90 11.31
N LEU A 477 -12.86 15.53 10.13
CA LEU A 477 -13.51 15.02 8.92
C LEU A 477 -12.86 13.73 8.43
N VAL A 478 -11.53 13.68 8.38
CA VAL A 478 -10.80 12.48 7.93
C VAL A 478 -11.08 11.29 8.86
N SER A 479 -11.04 11.53 10.17
CA SER A 479 -11.37 10.50 11.16
C SER A 479 -12.83 10.07 11.09
N GLU A 480 -13.75 10.99 10.81
CA GLU A 480 -15.17 10.68 10.63
C GLU A 480 -15.41 9.82 9.38
N LEU A 481 -14.75 10.13 8.26
CA LEU A 481 -14.81 9.35 7.03
C LEU A 481 -14.33 7.91 7.24
N GLU A 482 -13.17 7.75 7.89
CA GLU A 482 -12.62 6.43 8.21
C GLU A 482 -13.60 5.62 9.07
N GLN A 483 -14.12 6.21 10.15
CA GLN A 483 -15.08 5.55 11.05
C GLN A 483 -16.42 5.25 10.38
N MET A 484 -16.90 6.14 9.51
CA MET A 484 -18.13 5.95 8.74
C MET A 484 -17.99 4.72 7.82
N ILE A 485 -16.91 4.63 7.05
CA ILE A 485 -16.65 3.50 6.17
C ILE A 485 -16.51 2.20 6.98
N LEU A 486 -15.70 2.20 8.04
CA LEU A 486 -15.37 0.99 8.80
C LEU A 486 -16.47 0.51 9.74
N TYR A 487 -17.23 1.42 10.36
CA TYR A 487 -18.20 1.09 11.41
C TYR A 487 -19.65 1.30 10.97
N LYS A 488 -20.00 2.42 10.33
CA LYS A 488 -21.38 2.64 9.83
C LYS A 488 -21.73 1.69 8.69
N TYR A 489 -20.80 1.51 7.75
CA TYR A 489 -21.00 0.65 6.57
C TYR A 489 -20.38 -0.75 6.71
N GLY A 490 -19.87 -1.09 7.90
CA GLY A 490 -19.30 -2.41 8.17
C GLY A 490 -18.06 -2.73 7.33
N GLY A 491 -17.33 -1.72 6.87
CA GLY A 491 -16.20 -1.87 5.96
C GLY A 491 -15.12 -2.81 6.52
N LYS A 492 -14.65 -3.74 5.68
CA LYS A 492 -13.54 -4.65 6.01
C LYS A 492 -12.23 -3.98 5.58
N PRO A 493 -11.26 -3.75 6.48
CA PRO A 493 -10.03 -3.05 6.12
C PRO A 493 -9.16 -3.87 5.15
N HIS A 494 -8.50 -3.20 4.21
CA HIS A 494 -7.43 -3.82 3.42
C HIS A 494 -6.23 -4.13 4.33
N TRP A 495 -5.77 -5.38 4.33
CA TRP A 495 -4.74 -5.91 5.24
C TRP A 495 -3.37 -5.21 5.13
N GLY A 496 -3.06 -4.68 3.94
CA GLY A 496 -1.77 -4.03 3.65
C GLY A 496 -1.68 -2.50 3.85
N LYS A 497 -2.75 -1.79 4.19
CA LYS A 497 -2.80 -0.30 4.05
C LYS A 497 -3.04 0.47 5.34
N ASN A 498 -4.05 0.07 6.10
CA ASN A 498 -4.63 0.93 7.13
C ASN A 498 -3.75 1.11 8.38
N ARG A 499 -4.15 2.10 9.19
CA ARG A 499 -3.71 2.29 10.57
C ARG A 499 -4.38 1.28 11.51
N ASN A 500 -3.92 1.24 12.76
CA ASN A 500 -4.36 0.25 13.75
C ASN A 500 -5.87 0.32 14.04
N VAL A 501 -6.46 1.52 14.10
CA VAL A 501 -7.89 1.73 14.36
C VAL A 501 -8.80 0.98 13.38
N ALA A 502 -8.38 0.83 12.12
CA ALA A 502 -9.18 0.16 11.11
C ALA A 502 -9.39 -1.33 11.38
N PHE A 503 -8.50 -1.92 12.17
CA PHE A 503 -8.53 -3.32 12.51
C PHE A 503 -9.13 -3.61 13.89
N GLU A 504 -9.62 -2.59 14.58
CA GLU A 504 -10.35 -2.79 15.84
C GLU A 504 -11.60 -3.65 15.59
N GLY A 505 -11.68 -4.79 16.30
CA GLY A 505 -12.77 -5.76 16.14
C GLY A 505 -12.82 -6.43 14.77
N VAL A 506 -11.76 -6.36 13.94
CA VAL A 506 -11.82 -6.85 12.55
C VAL A 506 -12.15 -8.34 12.46
N ALA A 507 -11.72 -9.15 13.43
CA ALA A 507 -12.00 -10.58 13.46
C ALA A 507 -13.51 -10.89 13.39
N THR A 508 -14.35 -10.08 14.05
CA THR A 508 -15.81 -10.27 14.05
C THR A 508 -16.45 -9.91 12.70
N LYS A 509 -15.72 -9.21 11.82
CA LYS A 509 -16.18 -8.88 10.48
C LYS A 509 -15.99 -10.06 9.51
N TYR A 510 -15.25 -11.11 9.85
CA TYR A 510 -14.99 -12.26 8.98
C TYR A 510 -15.68 -13.52 9.55
N PRO A 511 -16.79 -13.99 8.94
CA PRO A 511 -17.52 -15.16 9.45
C PRO A 511 -16.72 -16.45 9.47
N GLU A 512 -15.76 -16.58 8.54
CA GLU A 512 -14.89 -17.75 8.43
C GLU A 512 -13.58 -17.60 9.22
N MET A 513 -13.51 -16.63 10.15
CA MET A 513 -12.33 -16.41 10.99
C MET A 513 -12.00 -17.66 11.82
N GLU A 514 -12.99 -18.35 12.37
CA GLU A 514 -12.76 -19.57 13.16
C GLU A 514 -12.09 -20.67 12.33
N LYS A 515 -12.56 -20.91 11.10
CA LYS A 515 -11.91 -21.88 10.19
C LYS A 515 -10.49 -21.48 9.82
N PHE A 516 -10.23 -20.19 9.63
CA PHE A 516 -8.87 -19.69 9.43
C PHE A 516 -7.98 -19.99 10.65
N LEU A 517 -8.49 -19.77 11.86
CA LEU A 517 -7.77 -20.05 13.10
C LEU A 517 -7.50 -21.54 13.30
N GLU A 518 -8.43 -22.42 12.93
CA GLU A 518 -8.22 -23.87 12.94
C GLU A 518 -7.03 -24.27 12.05
N VAL A 519 -6.98 -23.75 10.82
CA VAL A 519 -5.87 -24.00 9.89
C VAL A 519 -4.56 -23.40 10.43
N LYS A 520 -4.62 -22.21 11.05
CA LYS A 520 -3.46 -21.61 11.72
C LYS A 520 -2.92 -22.50 12.84
N VAL A 521 -3.77 -23.00 13.73
CA VAL A 521 -3.37 -23.88 14.83
C VAL A 521 -2.82 -25.22 14.30
N LYS A 522 -3.39 -25.74 13.21
CA LYS A 522 -2.94 -26.96 12.55
C LYS A 522 -1.51 -26.83 12.00
N HIS A 523 -1.15 -25.70 11.38
CA HIS A 523 0.17 -25.50 10.77
C HIS A 523 1.19 -24.82 11.67
N ASP A 524 0.76 -23.97 12.59
CA ASP A 524 1.62 -23.25 13.54
C ASP A 524 1.04 -23.31 14.98
N PRO A 525 1.07 -24.49 15.63
CA PRO A 525 0.47 -24.69 16.95
C PRO A 525 1.17 -23.89 18.06
N HIS A 526 2.40 -23.45 17.83
CA HIS A 526 3.20 -22.66 18.78
C HIS A 526 3.18 -21.16 18.48
N GLY A 527 2.49 -20.73 17.42
CA GLY A 527 2.40 -19.33 17.03
C GLY A 527 3.75 -18.72 16.64
N LEU A 528 4.69 -19.49 16.11
CA LEU A 528 6.02 -19.02 15.72
C LEU A 528 5.96 -17.94 14.63
N PHE A 529 4.96 -17.98 13.75
CA PHE A 529 4.71 -16.94 12.75
C PHE A 529 3.75 -15.86 13.23
N SER A 530 3.46 -15.81 14.52
CA SER A 530 2.53 -14.84 15.10
C SER A 530 3.29 -13.75 15.86
N SER A 531 2.78 -12.53 15.80
CA SER A 531 3.22 -11.39 16.59
C SER A 531 2.04 -10.79 17.35
N GLU A 532 2.32 -9.94 18.35
CA GLU A 532 1.30 -9.19 19.09
C GLU A 532 0.32 -8.47 18.14
N TRP A 533 0.85 -7.91 17.05
CA TRP A 533 0.04 -7.24 16.05
C TRP A 533 -0.86 -8.23 15.29
N SER A 534 -0.33 -9.33 14.74
CA SER A 534 -1.15 -10.29 13.99
C SER A 534 -2.19 -11.00 14.87
N ASP A 535 -1.83 -11.34 16.12
CA ASP A 535 -2.76 -11.98 17.06
C ASP A 535 -3.93 -11.08 17.42
N THR A 536 -3.69 -9.77 17.51
CA THR A 536 -4.78 -8.80 17.65
C THR A 536 -5.72 -8.87 16.44
N MET A 537 -5.18 -8.78 15.21
CA MET A 537 -6.01 -8.76 13.99
C MET A 537 -6.89 -10.01 13.89
N LEU A 538 -6.35 -11.13 14.35
CA LEU A 538 -7.01 -12.43 14.33
C LEU A 538 -7.92 -12.68 15.54
N GLY A 539 -7.97 -11.76 16.52
CA GLY A 539 -8.82 -11.89 17.71
C GLY A 539 -8.34 -12.93 18.73
N ILE A 540 -7.09 -13.40 18.66
CA ILE A 540 -6.57 -14.52 19.45
C ILE A 540 -6.37 -14.17 20.94
N ASN A 541 -6.17 -12.89 21.28
CA ASN A 541 -5.84 -12.44 22.64
C ASN A 541 -6.91 -11.56 23.32
N GLN A 542 -8.19 -11.66 22.92
CA GLN A 542 -9.26 -10.80 23.45
C GLN A 542 -9.86 -11.22 24.81
N LYS A 543 -8.99 -11.45 25.81
CA LYS A 543 -9.37 -11.27 27.22
C LYS A 543 -8.43 -10.24 27.87
N GLY A 544 -8.67 -8.97 27.58
CA GLY A 544 -8.10 -7.84 28.32
C GLY A 544 -6.75 -7.29 27.85
N ALA A 545 -6.19 -7.75 26.72
CA ALA A 545 -5.05 -7.07 26.10
C ALA A 545 -5.54 -5.84 25.29
N PRO A 546 -4.88 -4.67 25.39
CA PRO A 546 -5.11 -3.60 24.43
C PRO A 546 -4.79 -4.17 23.06
N GLY A 547 -5.69 -4.04 22.09
CA GLY A 547 -5.43 -4.56 20.76
C GLY A 547 -4.28 -3.83 20.06
N ALA A 548 -4.32 -3.77 18.72
CA ALA A 548 -3.54 -2.80 17.95
C ALA A 548 -3.84 -1.37 18.40
N THR A 549 -4.99 -1.19 19.06
CA THR A 549 -5.36 0.00 19.79
C THR A 549 -4.36 0.29 20.93
N LYS A 550 -3.57 1.34 20.81
CA LYS A 550 -2.69 1.85 21.87
C LYS A 550 -3.31 3.12 22.43
N VAL A 551 -3.84 3.06 23.66
CA VAL A 551 -4.52 4.20 24.29
C VAL A 551 -3.52 5.02 25.11
N GLY A 552 -3.48 6.31 24.86
CA GLY A 552 -2.60 7.26 25.54
C GLY A 552 -2.80 8.68 25.01
N ALA A 553 -2.01 9.63 25.51
CA ALA A 553 -2.00 10.98 24.94
C ALA A 553 -1.72 10.91 23.43
N TYR A 554 -2.41 11.74 22.64
CA TYR A 554 -2.25 11.85 21.18
C TYR A 554 -2.59 10.61 20.35
N CYS A 555 -3.08 9.53 20.97
CA CYS A 555 -3.26 8.25 20.25
C CYS A 555 -4.21 8.34 19.04
N ALA A 556 -5.18 9.25 19.07
CA ALA A 556 -6.16 9.37 18.00
C ALA A 556 -5.56 10.03 16.74
N LEU A 557 -4.55 10.89 16.89
CA LEU A 557 -3.93 11.60 15.76
C LEU A 557 -3.15 10.65 14.84
N GLU A 558 -2.47 9.65 15.40
CA GLU A 558 -1.80 8.58 14.65
C GLU A 558 -2.72 7.38 14.32
N GLY A 559 -4.00 7.42 14.71
CA GLY A 559 -4.94 6.32 14.45
C GLY A 559 -4.60 5.05 15.24
N LEU A 560 -3.98 5.25 16.41
CA LEU A 560 -3.74 4.20 17.38
C LEU A 560 -4.95 3.97 18.29
N CYS A 561 -5.92 4.88 18.32
CA CYS A 561 -7.16 4.71 19.06
C CYS A 561 -8.29 5.54 18.45
N VAL A 562 -9.54 5.15 18.71
CA VAL A 562 -10.67 6.07 18.61
C VAL A 562 -10.67 6.98 19.84
N CYS A 563 -10.87 8.29 19.67
CA CYS A 563 -10.80 9.20 20.80
C CYS A 563 -11.96 8.94 21.79
N SER A 564 -11.66 8.99 23.10
CA SER A 564 -12.68 8.92 24.16
C SER A 564 -12.48 10.00 25.22
N ARG A 565 -11.26 10.52 25.33
CA ARG A 565 -10.86 11.60 26.23
C ARG A 565 -10.14 12.67 25.43
N ASP A 566 -10.20 13.91 25.89
CA ASP A 566 -9.61 15.05 25.18
C ASP A 566 -8.08 14.92 25.06
N GLU A 567 -7.40 14.31 26.03
CA GLU A 567 -5.95 14.04 25.97
C GLU A 567 -5.51 13.19 24.75
N HIS A 568 -6.44 12.44 24.13
CA HIS A 568 -6.13 11.70 22.91
C HIS A 568 -5.97 12.62 21.67
N CYS A 569 -6.40 13.87 21.76
CA CYS A 569 -6.59 14.78 20.63
C CYS A 569 -5.67 16.01 20.61
N ALA A 570 -4.78 16.21 21.58
CA ALA A 570 -4.00 17.46 21.78
C ALA A 570 -4.84 18.66 22.26
N PRO A 571 -5.40 18.62 23.48
CA PRO A 571 -6.22 19.70 24.02
C PRO A 571 -5.45 21.02 24.18
N GLU A 572 -4.14 20.96 24.39
CA GLU A 572 -3.25 22.13 24.44
C GLU A 572 -3.12 22.86 23.11
N GLN A 573 -3.52 22.22 22.00
CA GLN A 573 -3.59 22.80 20.66
C GLN A 573 -5.04 23.13 20.25
N ASN A 574 -5.97 23.15 21.21
CA ASN A 574 -7.42 23.35 21.04
C ASN A 574 -8.12 22.25 20.23
N TYR A 575 -7.64 21.01 20.30
CA TYR A 575 -8.32 19.86 19.72
C TYR A 575 -8.89 18.96 20.80
N PHE A 576 -10.19 18.69 20.69
CA PHE A 576 -10.92 17.94 21.70
C PHE A 576 -11.69 16.77 21.09
N CYS A 577 -11.96 15.76 21.89
CA CYS A 577 -12.70 14.59 21.43
C CYS A 577 -14.20 14.91 21.35
N ARG A 578 -14.74 14.91 20.14
CA ARG A 578 -16.13 15.30 19.85
C ARG A 578 -16.85 14.25 19.00
N PRO A 579 -18.20 14.22 19.02
CA PRO A 579 -18.97 13.44 18.07
C PRO A 579 -18.73 13.90 16.62
N GLY A 580 -18.83 12.97 15.66
CA GLY A 580 -18.88 13.30 14.22
C GLY A 580 -20.03 14.26 13.86
N ARG A 581 -19.92 14.94 12.72
CA ARG A 581 -20.89 15.92 12.22
C ARG A 581 -22.10 15.27 11.57
N VAL A 582 -21.87 14.26 10.73
CA VAL A 582 -22.89 13.49 9.99
C VAL A 582 -23.06 12.11 10.61
N PHE A 583 -21.96 11.43 10.92
CA PHE A 583 -21.96 10.18 11.66
C PHE A 583 -21.68 10.46 13.14
N SER A 584 -22.73 10.81 13.89
CA SER A 584 -22.64 11.24 15.30
C SER A 584 -22.06 10.19 16.25
N SER A 585 -22.12 8.91 15.91
CA SER A 585 -21.47 7.84 16.69
C SER A 585 -19.94 7.83 16.53
N ALA A 586 -19.39 8.46 15.48
CA ALA A 586 -17.95 8.63 15.36
C ALA A 586 -17.40 9.52 16.47
N ARG A 587 -16.17 9.26 16.89
CA ARG A 587 -15.45 10.08 17.86
C ARG A 587 -14.19 10.62 17.23
N VAL A 588 -14.12 11.94 17.12
CA VAL A 588 -13.14 12.63 16.27
C VAL A 588 -12.46 13.77 17.02
N CYS A 589 -11.20 14.03 16.66
CA CYS A 589 -10.44 15.15 17.23
C CYS A 589 -10.75 16.42 16.46
N ARG A 590 -11.61 17.27 17.04
CA ARG A 590 -12.07 18.52 16.41
C ARG A 590 -11.38 19.72 17.02
N HIS A 591 -10.92 20.61 16.16
CA HIS A 591 -10.42 21.92 16.56
C HIS A 591 -11.58 22.83 16.99
N GLU A 592 -11.49 23.42 18.17
CA GLU A 592 -12.44 24.40 18.69
C GLU A 592 -11.74 25.76 18.83
N VAL A 593 -12.28 26.80 18.20
CA VAL A 593 -11.74 28.16 18.38
C VAL A 593 -12.27 28.68 19.71
N THR A 594 -11.40 28.85 20.70
CA THR A 594 -11.75 29.57 21.93
C THR A 594 -12.00 31.05 21.59
N GLU A 595 -13.14 31.60 21.99
CA GLU A 595 -13.58 32.99 21.72
C GLU A 595 -12.58 34.08 22.21
N SER A 596 -11.53 33.72 22.95
CA SER A 596 -10.55 34.67 23.51
C SER A 596 -9.51 35.20 22.51
N ALA A 597 -9.56 34.85 21.22
CA ALA A 597 -8.58 35.28 20.22
C ALA A 597 -9.09 36.33 19.21
N GLN A 598 -10.34 36.79 19.32
CA GLN A 598 -10.88 37.87 18.48
C GLN A 598 -10.75 39.27 19.09
N SER A 599 -10.11 39.40 20.25
CA SER A 599 -9.87 40.70 20.90
C SER A 599 -8.39 40.87 21.27
N LEU A 600 -7.51 40.96 20.28
CA LEU A 600 -6.17 41.57 20.42
C LEU A 600 -5.72 42.18 19.08
#